data_AF-A0A3A8NZD0-F1
#
_entry.id   AF-A0A3A8NZD0-F1
#
_cell.length_a   1.000
_cell.length_b   1.000
_cell.length_c   1.000
_cell.angle_alpha   90.00
_cell.angle_beta   90.00
_cell.angle_gamma   90.00
#
_symmetry.space_group_name_H-M   'P 1'
#
loop_
_entity.id
_entity.type
_entity.pdbx_description
1 polymer ?
#
loop_
_entity_poly.entity_id
_entity_poly.type
_entity_poly.pdbx_seq_one_letter_code
_entity_poly.pdbx_strand_id
1 'polypeptide(L)'
;MPGDWDRVRELGNQLPEDAELPVTDELRELLLRVAPDVALTAVEASEALSSPVSAAAFLREVHRRIRDGSRRLSRALVESYKLKQAGDLAAARQVLSRIADVEVVPLYREQVQIALDHVDAPEEETGH
;
A
#
# COMPACT_ATOMS: atom_id res chain seq x y z
N MET A 1 -11.90 0.98 8.00
CA MET A 1 -11.73 0.64 9.45
C MET A 1 -10.47 -0.18 9.62
N PRO A 2 -9.81 -0.18 10.80
CA PRO A 2 -8.50 -0.81 10.98
C PRO A 2 -8.39 -2.31 10.62
N GLY A 3 -9.51 -3.03 10.44
CA GLY A 3 -9.53 -4.45 10.05
C GLY A 3 -9.90 -4.75 8.59
N ASP A 4 -10.31 -3.77 7.78
CA ASP A 4 -10.77 -4.04 6.41
C ASP A 4 -9.61 -4.54 5.51
N TRP A 5 -8.43 -3.96 5.65
CA TRP A 5 -7.24 -4.38 4.92
C TRP A 5 -6.77 -5.78 5.32
N ASP A 6 -6.90 -6.15 6.60
CA ASP A 6 -6.54 -7.49 7.07
C ASP A 6 -7.52 -8.54 6.54
N ARG A 7 -8.81 -8.20 6.48
CA ARG A 7 -9.81 -9.07 5.86
C ARG A 7 -9.54 -9.27 4.37
N VAL A 8 -9.20 -8.20 3.64
CA VAL A 8 -8.82 -8.29 2.22
C VAL A 8 -7.56 -9.13 2.04
N ARG A 9 -6.55 -8.99 2.89
CA ARG A 9 -5.34 -9.83 2.86
C ARG A 9 -5.66 -11.30 3.08
N GLU A 10 -6.49 -11.60 4.08
CA GLU A 10 -6.92 -12.97 4.37
C GLU A 10 -7.61 -13.60 3.15
N LEU A 11 -8.61 -12.92 2.60
CA LEU A 11 -9.34 -13.37 1.42
C LEU A 11 -8.41 -13.54 0.20
N GLY A 12 -7.53 -12.56 -0.03
CA GLY A 12 -6.59 -12.59 -1.15
C GLY A 12 -5.50 -13.67 -1.03
N ASN A 13 -5.13 -14.09 0.20
CA ASN A 13 -4.22 -15.21 0.43
C ASN A 13 -4.91 -16.56 0.23
N GLN A 14 -6.21 -16.64 0.48
CA GLN A 14 -7.01 -17.86 0.35
C GLN A 14 -7.52 -18.08 -1.07
N LEU A 15 -7.56 -17.05 -1.92
CA LEU A 15 -8.10 -17.10 -3.28
C LEU A 15 -7.09 -17.69 -4.29
N PRO A 16 -7.34 -18.88 -4.87
CA PRO A 16 -6.51 -19.45 -5.94
C PRO A 16 -6.51 -18.57 -7.20
N GLU A 17 -5.52 -18.74 -8.09
CA GLU A 17 -5.38 -17.90 -9.31
C GLU A 17 -6.59 -17.99 -10.27
N ASP A 18 -7.14 -19.20 -10.45
CA ASP A 18 -8.26 -19.46 -11.36
C ASP A 18 -9.63 -19.46 -10.66
N ALA A 19 -9.68 -19.09 -9.38
CA ALA A 19 -10.92 -19.11 -8.63
C ALA A 19 -11.82 -17.90 -8.96
N GLU A 20 -13.12 -18.16 -8.97
CA GLU A 20 -14.16 -17.14 -8.97
C GLU A 20 -14.52 -16.73 -7.54
N LEU A 21 -14.98 -15.49 -7.38
CA LEU A 21 -15.33 -14.94 -6.08
C LEU A 21 -16.82 -14.53 -6.08
N PRO A 22 -17.70 -15.32 -5.45
CA PRO A 22 -19.11 -14.95 -5.32
C PRO A 22 -19.27 -13.58 -4.64
N VAL A 23 -19.96 -12.66 -5.33
CA VAL A 23 -20.14 -11.29 -4.84
C VAL A 23 -21.33 -11.24 -3.89
N THR A 24 -21.07 -11.48 -2.61
CA THR A 24 -22.04 -11.23 -1.53
C THR A 24 -22.12 -9.73 -1.23
N ASP A 25 -23.21 -9.29 -0.59
CA ASP A 25 -23.37 -7.89 -0.18
C ASP A 25 -22.26 -7.45 0.78
N GLU A 26 -21.88 -8.31 1.73
CA GLU A 26 -20.78 -8.07 2.67
C GLU A 26 -19.44 -7.85 1.94
N LEU A 27 -19.13 -8.70 0.95
CA LEU A 27 -17.90 -8.59 0.18
C LEU A 27 -17.91 -7.32 -0.69
N ARG A 28 -19.07 -6.99 -1.28
CA ARG A 28 -19.25 -5.76 -2.06
C ARG A 28 -18.99 -4.53 -1.20
N GLU A 29 -19.61 -4.46 -0.02
CA GLU A 29 -19.42 -3.35 0.92
C GLU A 29 -17.96 -3.23 1.36
N LEU A 30 -17.31 -4.35 1.70
CA LEU A 30 -15.90 -4.38 2.08
C LEU A 30 -15.01 -3.80 0.95
N LEU A 31 -15.16 -4.31 -0.27
CA LEU A 31 -14.31 -3.93 -1.39
C LEU A 31 -14.56 -2.49 -1.86
N LEU A 32 -15.81 -2.00 -1.80
CA LEU A 32 -16.12 -0.60 -2.08
C LEU A 32 -15.48 0.35 -1.04
N ARG A 33 -15.42 -0.04 0.23
CA ARG A 33 -14.74 0.76 1.28
C ARG A 33 -13.23 0.78 1.12
N VAL A 34 -12.62 -0.34 0.74
CA VAL A 34 -11.15 -0.45 0.61
C VAL A 34 -10.63 0.12 -0.71
N ALA A 35 -11.44 0.15 -1.77
CA ALA A 35 -11.04 0.68 -3.07
C ALA A 35 -10.31 2.05 -3.00
N PRO A 36 -10.88 3.11 -2.39
CA PRO A 36 -10.22 4.40 -2.31
C PRO A 36 -8.89 4.34 -1.53
N ASP A 37 -8.81 3.50 -0.51
CA ASP A 37 -7.59 3.33 0.30
C ASP A 37 -6.41 2.79 -0.52
N VAL A 38 -6.68 2.11 -1.64
CA VAL A 38 -5.67 1.56 -2.55
C VAL A 38 -5.63 2.29 -3.90
N ALA A 39 -6.16 3.53 -3.96
CA ALA A 39 -6.27 4.34 -5.18
C ALA A 39 -7.03 3.65 -6.32
N LEU A 40 -8.16 3.01 -5.97
CA LEU A 40 -9.18 2.56 -6.91
C LEU A 40 -10.47 3.35 -6.65
N THR A 41 -11.14 3.75 -7.71
CA THR A 41 -12.38 4.52 -7.64
C THR A 41 -13.56 3.64 -7.28
N ALA A 42 -14.62 4.24 -6.71
CA ALA A 42 -15.88 3.54 -6.46
C ALA A 42 -16.53 3.00 -7.75
N VAL A 43 -16.28 3.66 -8.89
CA VAL A 43 -16.76 3.22 -10.21
C VAL A 43 -16.03 1.96 -10.64
N GLU A 44 -14.70 1.95 -10.64
CA GLU A 44 -13.89 0.76 -10.96
C GLU A 44 -14.26 -0.44 -10.07
N ALA A 45 -14.44 -0.19 -8.77
CA ALA A 45 -14.88 -1.21 -7.83
C ALA A 45 -16.29 -1.73 -8.16
N SER A 46 -17.25 -0.84 -8.43
CA SER A 46 -18.62 -1.24 -8.76
C SER A 46 -18.70 -2.08 -10.03
N GLU A 47 -17.96 -1.67 -11.07
CA GLU A 47 -17.87 -2.39 -12.34
C GLU A 47 -17.22 -3.77 -12.16
N ALA A 48 -16.13 -3.84 -11.40
CA ALA A 48 -15.45 -5.11 -11.16
C ALA A 48 -16.29 -6.07 -10.30
N LEU A 49 -17.19 -5.56 -9.46
CA LEU A 49 -18.12 -6.36 -8.65
C LEU A 49 -19.39 -6.78 -9.40
N SER A 50 -19.44 -6.65 -10.72
CA SER A 50 -20.58 -7.07 -11.56
C SER A 50 -20.59 -8.57 -11.86
N SER A 51 -19.44 -9.26 -11.76
CA SER A 51 -19.33 -10.69 -12.00
C SER A 51 -18.35 -11.37 -11.02
N PRO A 52 -18.50 -12.67 -10.73
CA PRO A 52 -17.57 -13.39 -9.84
C PRO A 52 -16.11 -13.42 -10.33
N VAL A 53 -15.91 -13.49 -11.65
CA VAL A 53 -14.57 -13.52 -12.26
C VAL A 53 -13.88 -12.16 -12.10
N SER A 54 -14.58 -11.07 -12.44
CA SER A 54 -14.03 -9.71 -12.30
C SER A 54 -13.83 -9.32 -10.84
N ALA A 55 -14.69 -9.80 -9.94
CA ALA A 55 -14.54 -9.56 -8.50
C ALA A 55 -13.32 -10.26 -7.92
N ALA A 56 -13.03 -11.49 -8.36
CA ALA A 56 -11.82 -12.20 -8.01
C ALA A 56 -10.56 -11.44 -8.48
N ALA A 57 -10.56 -10.96 -9.72
CA ALA A 57 -9.47 -10.14 -10.26
C ALA A 57 -9.29 -8.83 -9.47
N PHE A 58 -10.38 -8.17 -9.09
CA PHE A 58 -10.35 -6.96 -8.29
C PHE A 58 -9.77 -7.20 -6.89
N LEU A 59 -10.24 -8.24 -6.18
CA LEU A 59 -9.71 -8.60 -4.88
C LEU A 59 -8.19 -8.88 -4.95
N ARG A 60 -7.73 -9.59 -6.00
CA ARG A 60 -6.30 -9.84 -6.22
C ARG A 60 -5.53 -8.55 -6.42
N GLU A 61 -6.05 -7.60 -7.20
CA GLU A 61 -5.39 -6.31 -7.42
C GLU A 61 -5.31 -5.48 -6.13
N VAL A 62 -6.40 -5.38 -5.36
CA VAL A 62 -6.41 -4.71 -4.06
C VAL A 62 -5.38 -5.36 -3.13
N HIS A 63 -5.41 -6.70 -3.01
CA HIS A 63 -4.47 -7.44 -2.19
C HIS A 63 -3.01 -7.22 -2.63
N ARG A 64 -2.75 -7.23 -3.94
CA ARG A 64 -1.43 -6.98 -4.53
C ARG A 64 -0.92 -5.59 -4.19
N ARG A 65 -1.74 -4.54 -4.36
CA ARG A 65 -1.35 -3.16 -4.02
C ARG A 65 -0.97 -3.01 -2.55
N ILE A 66 -1.77 -3.56 -1.65
CA ILE A 66 -1.49 -3.56 -0.21
C ILE A 66 -0.17 -4.29 0.08
N ARG A 67 -0.01 -5.50 -0.46
CA ARG A 67 1.14 -6.36 -0.18
C ARG A 67 2.44 -5.80 -0.76
N ASP A 68 2.42 -5.41 -2.01
CA ASP A 68 3.61 -4.96 -2.73
C ASP A 68 4.00 -3.54 -2.29
N GLY A 69 3.04 -2.67 -2.01
CA GLY A 69 3.27 -1.33 -1.44
C GLY A 69 3.92 -1.42 -0.05
N SER A 70 3.35 -2.23 0.86
CA SER A 70 3.94 -2.46 2.19
C SER A 70 5.38 -2.95 2.10
N ARG A 71 5.65 -3.98 1.28
CA ARG A 71 7.01 -4.52 1.13
C ARG A 71 7.99 -3.53 0.54
N ARG A 72 7.55 -2.75 -0.45
CA ARG A 72 8.37 -1.72 -1.09
C ARG A 72 8.74 -0.62 -0.10
N LEU A 73 7.74 -0.13 0.63
CA LEU A 73 7.93 0.89 1.65
C LEU A 73 8.86 0.41 2.76
N SER A 74 8.61 -0.75 3.37
CA SER A 74 9.45 -1.27 4.44
C SER A 74 10.92 -1.40 4.03
N ARG A 75 11.19 -1.88 2.81
CA ARG A 75 12.56 -1.97 2.29
C ARG A 75 13.20 -0.60 2.10
N ALA A 76 12.47 0.36 1.54
CA ALA A 76 12.97 1.71 1.31
C ALA A 76 13.25 2.46 2.61
N LEU A 77 12.40 2.31 3.63
CA LEU A 77 12.61 2.89 4.96
C LEU A 77 13.89 2.34 5.62
N VAL A 78 14.09 1.02 5.59
CA VAL A 78 15.29 0.39 6.15
C VAL A 78 16.54 0.86 5.43
N GLU A 79 16.51 0.94 4.10
CA GLU A 79 17.66 1.37 3.32
C GLU A 79 17.98 2.86 3.51
N SER A 80 16.96 3.71 3.48
CA SER A 80 17.10 5.15 3.75
C SER A 80 17.67 5.40 5.15
N TYR A 81 17.21 4.66 6.15
CA TYR A 81 17.72 4.79 7.51
C TYR A 81 19.20 4.42 7.60
N LYS A 82 19.63 3.32 6.97
CA LYS A 82 21.04 2.92 6.93
C LYS A 82 21.93 3.97 6.27
N LEU A 83 21.47 4.54 5.15
CA LEU A 83 22.20 5.59 4.43
C LEU A 83 22.31 6.86 5.27
N LYS A 84 21.23 7.27 5.95
CA LYS A 84 21.26 8.39 6.91
C LYS A 84 22.27 8.15 8.03
N GLN A 85 22.28 6.97 8.65
CA GLN A 85 23.25 6.60 9.70
C GLN A 85 24.70 6.59 9.20
N ALA A 86 24.93 6.38 7.90
CA ALA A 86 26.25 6.47 7.28
C ALA A 86 26.64 7.91 6.85
N GLY A 87 25.76 8.89 7.07
CA GLY A 87 25.94 10.29 6.68
C GLY A 87 25.57 10.59 5.21
N ASP A 88 25.09 9.61 4.44
CA ASP A 88 24.70 9.79 3.04
C ASP A 88 23.21 10.17 2.92
N LEU A 89 22.90 11.39 3.35
CA LEU A 89 21.54 11.95 3.30
C LEU A 89 20.99 12.05 1.87
N ALA A 90 21.87 12.31 0.89
CA ALA A 90 21.48 12.42 -0.50
C ALA A 90 21.00 11.07 -1.06
N ALA A 91 21.74 9.99 -0.78
CA ALA A 91 21.32 8.65 -1.16
C ALA A 91 20.07 8.20 -0.38
N ALA A 92 19.99 8.51 0.92
CA ALA A 92 18.81 8.22 1.75
C ALA A 92 17.54 8.85 1.14
N ARG A 93 17.58 10.15 0.84
CA ARG A 93 16.49 10.88 0.19
C ARG A 93 16.13 10.25 -1.15
N GLN A 94 17.14 9.95 -1.97
CA GLN A 94 16.92 9.39 -3.30
C GLN A 94 16.19 8.04 -3.28
N VAL A 95 16.47 7.17 -2.30
CA VAL A 95 15.74 5.91 -2.12
C VAL A 95 14.26 6.16 -1.91
N LEU A 96 13.90 7.09 -1.02
CA LEU A 96 12.51 7.43 -0.71
C LEU A 96 11.81 8.13 -1.89
N SER A 97 12.47 9.08 -2.56
CA SER A 97 11.90 9.78 -3.71
C SER A 97 11.53 8.81 -4.84
N ARG A 98 12.37 7.80 -5.11
CA ARG A 98 12.04 6.76 -6.10
C ARG A 98 10.77 5.98 -5.75
N ILE A 99 10.47 5.80 -4.46
CA ILE A 99 9.22 5.16 -4.04
C ILE A 99 8.04 6.11 -4.19
N ALA A 100 8.21 7.38 -3.83
CA ALA A 100 7.16 8.41 -3.96
C ALA A 100 6.64 8.54 -5.40
N ASP A 101 7.51 8.35 -6.39
CA ASP A 101 7.17 8.44 -7.81
C ASP A 101 6.27 7.28 -8.30
N VAL A 102 6.41 6.10 -7.69
CA VAL A 102 5.74 4.87 -8.17
C VAL A 102 4.62 4.37 -7.26
N GLU A 103 4.55 4.87 -6.03
CA GLU A 103 3.56 4.44 -5.05
C GLU A 103 2.22 5.13 -5.33
N VAL A 104 1.15 4.33 -5.40
CA VAL A 104 -0.20 4.82 -5.71
C VAL A 104 -1.10 4.80 -4.49
N VAL A 105 -0.82 3.94 -3.50
CA VAL A 105 -1.62 3.80 -2.28
C VAL A 105 -1.44 5.05 -1.41
N PRO A 106 -2.50 5.84 -1.16
CA PRO A 106 -2.41 7.12 -0.46
C PRO A 106 -1.70 7.05 0.90
N LEU A 107 -2.05 6.04 1.71
CA LEU A 107 -1.41 5.83 3.01
C LEU A 107 0.11 5.60 2.89
N TYR A 108 0.56 4.85 1.90
CA TYR A 108 1.99 4.60 1.72
C TYR A 108 2.69 5.83 1.16
N ARG A 109 2.05 6.62 0.28
CA ARG A 109 2.59 7.91 -0.16
C ARG A 109 2.81 8.88 1.01
N GLU A 110 1.84 8.96 1.92
CA GLU A 110 1.95 9.77 3.14
C GLU A 110 3.14 9.31 3.99
N GLN A 111 3.29 8.00 4.22
CA GLN A 111 4.42 7.46 5.00
C GLN A 111 5.77 7.72 4.33
N VAL A 112 5.86 7.67 3.00
CA VAL A 112 7.08 8.06 2.26
C VAL A 112 7.39 9.54 2.46
N GLN A 113 6.37 10.41 2.44
CA GLN A 113 6.57 11.84 2.65
C GLN A 113 7.06 12.14 4.07
N ILE A 114 6.46 11.52 5.08
CA ILE A 114 6.92 11.65 6.48
C ILE A 114 8.39 11.20 6.62
N ALA A 115 8.77 10.12 5.95
CA ALA A 115 10.14 9.64 5.98
C ALA A 115 11.11 10.59 5.26
N LEU A 116 10.71 11.20 4.14
CA LEU A 116 11.49 12.23 3.45
C LEU A 116 11.71 13.44 4.35
N ASP A 117 10.65 13.94 5.00
CA ASP A 117 10.74 15.07 5.92
C ASP A 117 11.69 14.76 7.09
N HIS A 118 11.71 13.51 7.57
CA HIS A 118 12.66 13.08 8.61
C HIS A 118 14.11 12.98 8.12
N VAL A 119 14.36 12.66 6.85
CA VAL A 119 15.71 12.68 6.27
C VAL A 119 16.20 14.12 6.12
N ASP A 120 15.31 15.04 5.74
CA ASP A 120 15.64 16.45 5.54
C ASP A 120 15.73 17.26 6.84
N ALA A 121 15.11 16.77 7.91
CA ALA A 121 15.22 17.38 9.22
C ALA A 121 16.70 17.36 9.70
N PRO A 122 17.20 18.49 10.23
CA PRO A 122 18.51 18.51 10.86
C PRO A 122 18.56 17.45 11.97
N GLU A 123 19.71 16.79 12.14
CA GLU A 123 19.93 15.98 13.33
C GLU A 123 19.88 16.94 14.52
N GLU A 124 18.74 16.99 15.21
CA GLU A 124 18.69 17.54 16.56
C GLU A 124 19.74 16.73 17.34
N GLU A 125 20.82 17.39 17.77
CA GLU A 125 21.76 16.86 18.74
C GLU A 125 20.96 16.55 20.02
N THR A 126 20.31 15.39 20.08
CA THR A 126 19.88 14.82 21.36
C THR A 126 21.15 14.33 22.03
N GLY A 127 21.88 15.27 22.62
CA GLY A 127 22.77 14.98 23.73
C GLY A 127 21.96 14.30 24.82
N HIS A 128 22.26 13.03 25.06
CA HIS A 128 22.00 12.37 26.33
C HIS A 128 23.32 11.95 26.93
#